data_AF-A0A947C288-F1
#
_entry.id   AF-A0A947C288-F1
#
_cell.length_a   1.000
_cell.length_b   1.000
_cell.length_c   1.000
_cell.angle_alpha   90.00
_cell.angle_beta   90.00
_cell.angle_gamma   90.00
#
_symmetry.space_group_name_H-M   'P 1'
#
loop_
_entity.id
_entity.type
_entity.pdbx_description
1 polymer ?
#
loop_
_entity_poly.entity_id
_entity_poly.type
_entity_poly.pdbx_seq_one_letter_code
_entity_poly.pdbx_strand_id
1 'polypeptide(L)'
;MSYSVRISSPEDFDQISSLGLWFQQNSSFSKCGWSQEKAFKFVLSGSNPDSNTFLRVCELDGEIVGFFFGGLTEYFFSESSIAQELVVVFKPEHRKKISPLLIEMLTQFESWAKDRNAVE
;
A
#
# COMPACT_ATOMS: atom_id res chain seq x y z
N MET A 1 -15.10 -16.87 2.03
CA MET A 1 -14.00 -16.64 1.07
C MET A 1 -14.42 -15.69 -0.04
N SER A 2 -14.70 -14.45 0.34
CA SER A 2 -14.76 -13.33 -0.60
C SER A 2 -13.57 -12.44 -0.31
N TYR A 3 -12.84 -12.05 -1.34
CA TYR A 3 -11.87 -10.98 -1.20
C TYR A 3 -12.59 -9.64 -1.13
N SER A 4 -11.99 -8.67 -0.45
CA SER A 4 -12.42 -7.27 -0.49
C SER A 4 -11.21 -6.34 -0.44
N VAL A 5 -11.28 -5.24 -1.19
CA VAL A 5 -10.32 -4.14 -1.12
C VAL A 5 -10.88 -3.04 -0.24
N ARG A 6 -10.08 -2.53 0.71
CA ARG A 6 -10.50 -1.43 1.60
C ARG A 6 -9.33 -0.54 2.02
N ILE A 7 -9.66 0.62 2.56
CA ILE A 7 -8.69 1.48 3.26
C ILE A 7 -8.15 0.71 4.48
N SER A 8 -6.86 0.84 4.75
CA SER A 8 -6.25 0.31 5.97
C SER A 8 -6.73 1.05 7.21
N SER A 9 -6.77 0.36 8.33
CA SER A 9 -7.02 0.91 9.66
C SER A 9 -5.78 0.73 10.56
N PRO A 10 -5.61 1.54 11.61
CA PRO A 10 -4.52 1.35 12.58
C PRO A 10 -4.44 -0.07 13.16
N GLU A 11 -5.58 -0.74 13.31
CA GLU A 11 -5.71 -2.11 13.82
C GLU A 11 -5.13 -3.16 12.87
N ASP A 12 -4.97 -2.83 11.58
CA ASP A 12 -4.34 -3.72 10.60
C ASP A 12 -2.81 -3.75 10.72
N PHE A 13 -2.20 -2.92 11.58
CA PHE A 13 -0.76 -2.73 11.66
C PHE A 13 0.02 -4.04 11.81
N ASP A 14 -0.39 -4.92 12.72
CA ASP A 14 0.34 -6.15 12.98
C ASP A 14 0.40 -7.02 11.71
N GLN A 15 -0.72 -7.18 11.00
CA GLN A 15 -0.79 -7.98 9.78
C GLN A 15 -0.01 -7.33 8.62
N ILE A 16 -0.14 -6.01 8.44
CA ILE A 16 0.61 -5.25 7.42
C ILE A 16 2.11 -5.32 7.69
N SER A 17 2.51 -5.16 8.95
CA SER A 17 3.91 -5.15 9.38
C SER A 17 4.54 -6.52 9.22
N SER A 18 3.84 -7.60 9.58
CA SER A 18 4.29 -8.97 9.34
C SER A 18 4.45 -9.27 7.84
N LEU A 19 3.49 -8.89 7.00
CA LEU A 19 3.58 -9.10 5.55
C LEU A 19 4.69 -8.25 4.90
N GLY A 20 4.85 -7.01 5.34
CA GLY A 20 5.90 -6.09 4.88
C GLY A 20 7.30 -6.57 5.28
N LEU A 21 7.47 -7.07 6.50
CA LEU A 21 8.72 -7.70 6.94
C LEU A 21 9.04 -8.95 6.10
N TRP A 22 8.04 -9.80 5.85
CA TRP A 22 8.22 -10.97 4.99
C TRP A 22 8.63 -10.57 3.57
N PHE A 23 7.99 -9.57 2.97
CA PHE A 23 8.35 -9.02 1.67
C PHE A 23 9.79 -8.50 1.64
N GLN A 24 10.16 -7.71 2.65
CA GLN A 24 11.51 -7.16 2.77
C GLN A 24 12.55 -8.28 2.84
N GLN A 25 12.34 -9.29 3.69
CA GLN A 25 13.26 -10.42 3.86
C GLN A 25 13.35 -11.34 2.63
N ASN A 26 12.28 -11.45 1.83
CA ASN A 26 12.18 -12.38 0.69
C ASN A 26 12.30 -11.69 -0.67
N SER A 27 12.90 -10.50 -0.72
CA SER A 27 13.13 -9.74 -1.95
C SER A 27 14.56 -9.19 -2.00
N SER A 28 14.86 -8.42 -3.05
CA SER A 28 16.11 -7.68 -3.18
C SER A 28 16.35 -6.69 -2.03
N PHE A 29 15.33 -6.38 -1.22
CA PHE A 29 15.41 -5.48 -0.07
C PHE A 29 15.87 -6.16 1.23
N SER A 30 16.22 -7.46 1.21
CA SER A 30 16.57 -8.26 2.40
C SER A 30 17.65 -7.67 3.32
N LYS A 31 18.50 -6.79 2.79
CA LYS A 31 19.60 -6.14 3.52
C LYS A 31 19.27 -4.74 4.07
N CYS A 32 18.09 -4.19 3.79
CA CYS A 32 17.72 -2.82 4.17
C CYS A 32 17.17 -2.69 5.59
N GLY A 33 16.87 -3.82 6.26
CA GLY A 33 16.26 -3.85 7.58
C GLY A 33 14.77 -3.48 7.56
N TRP A 34 14.13 -3.56 8.74
CA TRP A 34 12.72 -3.24 8.93
C TRP A 34 12.55 -2.26 10.10
N SER A 35 11.80 -1.19 9.87
CA SER A 35 11.49 -0.19 10.90
C SER A 35 10.00 -0.26 11.23
N GLN A 36 9.66 -0.82 12.38
CA GLN A 36 8.28 -0.91 12.86
C GLN A 36 7.64 0.48 13.02
N GLU A 37 8.39 1.46 13.52
CA GLU A 37 7.90 2.83 13.70
C GLU A 37 7.52 3.47 12.36
N LYS A 38 8.36 3.34 11.33
CA LYS A 38 8.04 3.86 9.99
C LYS A 38 6.83 3.15 9.40
N ALA A 39 6.76 1.83 9.52
CA ALA A 39 5.61 1.05 9.05
C ALA A 39 4.31 1.50 9.74
N PHE A 40 4.33 1.73 11.05
CA PHE A 40 3.16 2.18 11.79
C PHE A 40 2.72 3.59 11.35
N LYS A 41 3.67 4.51 11.15
CA LYS A 41 3.38 5.86 10.64
C LYS A 41 2.69 5.82 9.27
N PHE A 42 3.08 4.92 8.38
CA PHE A 42 2.42 4.76 7.08
C PHE A 42 1.02 4.15 7.18
N VAL A 43 0.77 3.26 8.13
CA VAL A 43 -0.59 2.75 8.39
C VAL A 43 -1.49 3.87 8.90
N LEU A 44 -1.01 4.67 9.86
CA LEU A 44 -1.74 5.83 10.37
C LEU A 44 -2.03 6.85 9.26
N SER A 45 -1.04 7.23 8.46
CA SER A 45 -1.25 8.19 7.38
C SER A 45 -2.17 7.63 6.30
N GLY A 46 -1.99 6.37 5.89
CA GLY A 46 -2.84 5.71 4.90
C GLY A 46 -4.32 5.59 5.30
N SER A 47 -4.61 5.60 6.61
CA SER A 47 -5.98 5.66 7.14
C SER A 47 -6.57 7.07 7.21
N ASN A 48 -5.74 8.12 7.06
CA ASN A 48 -6.15 9.52 7.12
C ASN A 48 -6.47 10.04 5.69
N PRO A 49 -7.71 10.45 5.39
CA PRO A 49 -8.10 10.92 4.06
C PRO A 49 -7.39 12.21 3.63
N ASP A 50 -6.91 13.02 4.57
CA ASP A 50 -6.23 14.28 4.29
C ASP A 50 -4.72 14.09 4.04
N SER A 51 -4.21 12.86 4.19
CA SER A 51 -2.78 12.58 4.00
C SER A 51 -2.42 12.38 2.53
N ASN A 52 -1.14 12.57 2.24
CA ASN A 52 -0.51 12.22 0.95
C ASN A 52 -0.12 10.73 0.87
N THR A 53 -0.62 9.87 1.76
CA THR A 53 -0.36 8.44 1.73
C THR A 53 -1.57 7.68 1.20
N PHE A 54 -1.33 6.84 0.20
CA PHE A 54 -2.30 5.89 -0.28
C PHE A 54 -1.96 4.50 0.25
N LEU A 55 -2.88 3.91 1.01
CA LEU A 55 -2.77 2.54 1.47
C LEU A 55 -4.10 1.81 1.29
N ARG A 56 -4.08 0.71 0.54
CA ARG A 56 -5.20 -0.22 0.41
C ARG A 56 -4.76 -1.60 0.82
N VAL A 57 -5.62 -2.29 1.54
CA VAL A 57 -5.43 -3.69 1.90
C VAL A 57 -6.41 -4.56 1.13
N CYS A 58 -5.96 -5.77 0.80
CA CYS A 58 -6.78 -6.85 0.33
C CYS A 58 -7.01 -7.79 1.50
N GLU A 59 -8.28 -8.00 1.85
CA GLU A 59 -8.70 -8.86 2.93
C GLU A 59 -9.38 -10.11 2.36
N LEU A 60 -9.15 -11.25 2.99
CA LEU A 60 -9.91 -12.49 2.81
C LEU A 60 -10.36 -13.00 4.18
N ASP A 61 -11.66 -12.95 4.45
CA ASP A 61 -12.27 -13.47 5.68
C ASP A 61 -11.55 -12.98 6.98
N GLY A 62 -11.22 -11.68 7.06
CA GLY A 62 -10.54 -11.06 8.21
C GLY A 62 -9.00 -11.06 8.17
N GLU A 63 -8.40 -11.76 7.21
CA GLU A 63 -6.94 -11.83 7.04
C GLU A 63 -6.47 -10.86 5.94
N ILE A 64 -5.48 -10.02 6.25
CA ILE A 64 -4.80 -9.22 5.23
C ILE A 64 -3.88 -10.13 4.42
N VAL A 65 -4.21 -10.26 3.14
CA VAL A 65 -3.52 -11.14 2.20
C VAL A 65 -2.64 -10.37 1.20
N GLY A 66 -2.80 -9.05 1.14
CA GLY A 66 -1.98 -8.15 0.35
C GLY A 66 -2.25 -6.69 0.65
N PHE A 67 -1.36 -5.82 0.20
CA PHE A 67 -1.56 -4.38 0.26
C PHE A 67 -0.88 -3.66 -0.92
N PHE A 68 -1.41 -2.48 -1.21
CA PHE A 68 -0.86 -1.49 -2.13
C PHE A 68 -0.53 -0.24 -1.32
N PHE A 69 0.74 0.18 -1.36
CA PHE A 69 1.25 1.36 -0.69
C PHE A 69 1.90 2.29 -1.71
N GLY A 70 1.47 3.55 -1.67
CA GLY A 70 2.04 4.63 -2.46
C GLY A 70 1.78 5.98 -1.80
N GLY A 71 2.11 7.05 -2.50
CA GLY A 71 1.87 8.39 -1.98
C GLY A 71 2.14 9.48 -3.02
N LEU A 72 1.89 10.71 -2.61
CA LEU A 72 2.30 11.89 -3.38
C LEU A 72 3.67 12.37 -2.93
N THR A 73 4.50 12.71 -3.89
CA THR A 73 5.78 13.39 -3.69
C THR A 73 5.94 14.47 -4.75
N GLU A 74 6.73 15.49 -4.48
CA GLU A 74 7.11 16.48 -5.49
C GLU A 74 8.28 15.97 -6.33
N TYR A 75 8.41 16.48 -7.56
CA TYR A 75 9.66 16.33 -8.30
C TYR A 75 10.79 17.05 -7.55
N PHE A 76 12.02 16.52 -7.64
CA PHE A 76 13.16 17.17 -7.00
C PHE A 76 13.49 18.57 -7.56
N PHE A 77 12.93 18.92 -8.73
CA PHE A 77 13.20 20.16 -9.48
C PHE A 77 11.96 21.08 -9.62
N SER A 78 10.79 20.69 -9.12
CA SER A 78 9.59 21.53 -9.14
C SER A 78 8.61 21.17 -8.03
N GLU A 79 7.73 22.10 -7.69
CA GLU A 79 6.62 21.88 -6.75
C GLU A 79 5.46 21.07 -7.36
N SER A 80 5.66 20.48 -8.55
CA SER A 80 4.63 19.64 -9.17
C SER A 80 4.61 18.28 -8.49
N SER A 81 3.42 17.86 -8.05
CA SER A 81 3.22 16.57 -7.37
C SER A 81 3.11 15.43 -8.38
N ILE A 82 3.74 14.31 -8.07
CA ILE A 82 3.59 13.01 -8.74
C ILE A 82 3.09 11.97 -7.75
N ALA A 83 2.41 10.96 -8.26
CA ALA A 83 2.02 9.78 -7.52
C ALA A 83 3.08 8.69 -7.69
N GLN A 84 3.57 8.16 -6.57
CA GLN A 84 4.58 7.12 -6.54
C GLN A 84 4.01 5.85 -5.92
N GLU A 85 4.08 4.74 -6.66
CA GLU A 85 3.95 3.40 -6.10
C GLU A 85 5.23 3.05 -5.34
N LEU A 86 5.08 2.56 -4.10
CA LEU A 86 6.19 2.16 -3.25
C LEU A 86 6.23 0.66 -3.00
N VAL A 87 5.09 0.04 -2.72
CA VAL A 87 4.99 -1.41 -2.52
C VAL A 87 3.66 -1.95 -3.01
N VAL A 88 3.72 -3.01 -3.82
CA VAL A 88 2.60 -3.94 -4.04
C VAL A 88 3.02 -5.33 -3.60
N VAL A 89 2.30 -5.92 -2.65
CA VAL A 89 2.60 -7.28 -2.16
C VAL A 89 1.33 -8.07 -1.91
N PHE A 90 1.38 -9.35 -2.27
CA PHE A 90 0.41 -10.36 -1.89
C PHE A 90 1.14 -11.61 -1.40
N LYS A 91 0.57 -12.32 -0.42
CA LYS A 91 1.10 -13.64 0.00
C LYS A 91 1.10 -14.61 -1.19
N PRO A 92 2.13 -15.45 -1.35
CA PRO A 92 2.32 -16.30 -2.54
C PRO A 92 1.09 -17.11 -2.97
N GLU A 93 0.38 -17.68 -2.01
CA GLU A 93 -0.79 -18.55 -2.18
C GLU A 93 -2.02 -17.84 -2.78
N HIS A 94 -2.12 -16.51 -2.65
CA HIS A 94 -3.24 -15.73 -3.21
C HIS A 94 -2.95 -15.20 -4.62
N ARG A 95 -1.70 -15.19 -5.09
CA ARG A 95 -1.28 -14.49 -6.32
C ARG A 95 -1.96 -14.94 -7.61
N LYS A 96 -2.54 -16.15 -7.66
CA LYS A 96 -3.21 -16.66 -8.86
C LYS A 96 -4.57 -16.01 -9.15
N LYS A 97 -5.20 -15.38 -8.14
CA LYS A 97 -6.58 -14.85 -8.25
C LYS A 97 -6.68 -13.35 -7.96
N ILE A 98 -5.56 -12.67 -7.76
CA ILE A 98 -5.55 -11.27 -7.30
C ILE A 98 -5.65 -10.24 -8.42
N SER A 99 -5.59 -10.62 -9.71
CA SER A 99 -5.60 -9.66 -10.81
C SER A 99 -6.77 -8.67 -10.76
N PRO A 100 -8.04 -9.10 -10.52
CA PRO A 100 -9.15 -8.15 -10.40
C PRO A 100 -8.98 -7.18 -9.23
N LEU A 101 -8.48 -7.66 -8.10
CA LEU A 101 -8.28 -6.88 -6.87
C LEU A 101 -7.13 -5.89 -7.02
N LEU A 102 -6.07 -6.29 -7.71
CA LEU A 102 -4.95 -5.40 -8.04
C LEU A 102 -5.38 -4.31 -9.02
N ILE A 103 -6.18 -4.64 -10.03
CA ILE A 103 -6.75 -3.66 -10.96
C ILE A 103 -7.63 -2.66 -10.20
N GLU A 104 -8.44 -3.14 -9.25
CA GLU A 104 -9.25 -2.27 -8.39
C GLU A 104 -8.36 -1.31 -7.56
N MET A 105 -7.33 -1.82 -6.89
CA MET A 105 -6.39 -1.01 -6.11
C MET A 105 -5.66 0.03 -6.97
N LEU A 106 -5.20 -0.35 -8.17
CA LEU A 106 -4.56 0.56 -9.12
C LEU A 106 -5.52 1.66 -9.59
N THR A 107 -6.76 1.29 -9.95
CA THR A 107 -7.79 2.25 -10.37
C THR A 107 -8.09 3.24 -9.24
N GLN A 108 -8.18 2.76 -8.00
CA GLN A 108 -8.35 3.62 -6.83
C GLN A 108 -7.16 4.55 -6.61
N PHE A 109 -5.93 4.08 -6.82
CA PHE A 109 -4.71 4.89 -6.72
C PHE A 109 -4.67 6.00 -7.77
N GLU A 110 -4.94 5.66 -9.04
CA GLU A 110 -4.99 6.63 -10.13
C GLU A 110 -6.06 7.70 -9.91
N SER A 111 -7.26 7.30 -9.48
CA SER A 111 -8.33 8.27 -9.17
C SER A 111 -7.91 9.17 -8.02
N TRP A 112 -7.41 8.59 -6.93
CA TRP A 112 -6.96 9.33 -5.75
C TRP A 112 -5.86 10.34 -6.06
N ALA A 113 -4.94 9.99 -6.95
CA ALA A 113 -3.85 10.85 -7.42
C ALA A 113 -4.36 11.99 -8.30
N LYS A 114 -5.25 11.69 -9.26
CA LYS A 114 -5.89 12.69 -10.14
C LYS A 114 -6.69 13.70 -9.33
N ASP A 115 -7.46 13.26 -8.35
CA ASP A 115 -8.25 14.11 -7.45
C ASP A 115 -7.37 15.07 -6.62
N ARG A 116 -6.06 14.79 -6.50
CA ARG A 116 -5.06 15.60 -5.80
C ARG A 116 -4.13 16.37 -6.74
N ASN A 117 -4.47 16.45 -8.02
CA ASN A 117 -3.69 17.15 -9.05
C ASN A 117 -2.26 16.62 -9.22
N ALA A 118 -2.03 15.33 -8.96
CA ALA A 118 -0.79 14.69 -9.38
C ALA A 118 -0.69 14.71 -10.90
N VAL A 119 0.49 15.03 -11.44
CA VAL A 119 0.73 15.17 -12.88
C VAL A 119 1.22 13.88 -13.54
N GLU A 120 1.65 12.90 -12.74
CA GLU A 120 2.10 11.55 -13.12
C GLU A 120 1.62 10.55 -12.08
#